data_AF-A0A6C0BCW0-F1
#
_entry.id   AF-A0A6C0BCW0-F1
#
_cell.length_a   1.000
_cell.length_b   1.000
_cell.length_c   1.000
_cell.angle_alpha   90.00
_cell.angle_beta   90.00
_cell.angle_gamma   90.00
#
_symmetry.space_group_name_H-M   'P 1'
#
loop_
_entity.id
_entity.type
_entity.pdbx_description
1 polymer ?
#
loop_
_entity_poly.entity_id
_entity_poly.type
_entity_poly.pdbx_seq_one_letter_code
_entity_poly.pdbx_strand_id
1 'polypeptide(L)'
;MEPVKKFLLGGESSNYLTAAIITFVAIFVGYVMWTQAGTMPVSNFQVQEGFGGVAVGSGLPDCLRTSSEAAQVADFFLQRETVVEEGKDDLRELFLLLSKLACFKKDLMSTAGLVESTRYQAYSTAHDIEPIAETTSRCLAKTIPPRDLELAFDKWASRGGKLLQRLCTAYGVSPTENENLKKTFSQCLADVKDVASKVCFVGEPLIAGKKFERGAQSYEPSGLADLGAYKGYY
;
A
#
# COMPACT_ATOMS: atom_id res chain seq x y z
N MET A 1 -63.54 18.50 45.90
CA MET A 1 -62.51 17.87 45.06
C MET A 1 -61.17 18.17 45.69
N GLU A 2 -60.47 17.11 46.09
CA GLU A 2 -59.28 17.14 46.95
C GLU A 2 -58.12 17.93 46.32
N PRO A 3 -57.45 18.82 47.07
CA PRO A 3 -56.17 19.34 46.65
C PRO A 3 -55.10 18.26 46.88
N VAL A 4 -54.48 17.86 45.77
CA VAL A 4 -53.27 17.04 45.70
C VAL A 4 -52.23 17.57 46.67
N LYS A 5 -51.97 16.82 47.76
CA LYS A 5 -50.84 17.05 48.65
C LYS A 5 -49.56 16.82 47.84
N LYS A 6 -48.88 17.93 47.51
CA LYS A 6 -47.49 17.92 47.06
C LYS A 6 -46.65 17.19 48.11
N PHE A 7 -46.19 15.99 47.76
CA PHE A 7 -45.23 15.24 48.54
C PHE A 7 -43.86 15.93 48.39
N LEU A 8 -43.60 16.87 49.29
CA LEU A 8 -42.28 17.44 49.50
C LEU A 8 -41.41 16.38 50.20
N LEU A 9 -40.67 15.59 49.42
CA LEU A 9 -39.53 14.86 49.96
C LEU A 9 -38.43 15.88 50.27
N GLY A 10 -38.07 15.95 51.55
CA GLY A 10 -37.12 16.90 52.12
C GLY A 10 -35.75 16.87 51.45
N GLY A 11 -35.09 18.03 51.48
CA GLY A 11 -33.80 18.29 50.81
C GLY A 11 -32.63 17.39 51.21
N GLU A 12 -32.75 16.59 52.27
CA GLU A 12 -31.70 15.62 52.63
C GLU A 12 -31.81 14.31 51.84
N SER A 13 -33.01 13.77 51.60
CA SER A 13 -33.17 12.51 50.85
C SER A 13 -32.95 12.66 49.34
N SER A 14 -33.13 13.87 48.82
CA SER A 14 -32.86 14.20 47.41
C SER A 14 -31.38 14.10 47.04
N ASN A 15 -30.48 14.47 47.97
CA ASN A 15 -29.03 14.42 47.77
C ASN A 15 -28.51 12.97 47.78
N TYR A 16 -29.06 12.12 48.64
CA TYR A 16 -28.71 10.69 48.64
C TYR A 16 -29.23 9.96 47.40
N LEU A 17 -30.43 10.30 46.93
CA LEU A 17 -31.00 9.72 45.71
C LEU A 17 -30.18 10.13 44.47
N THR A 18 -29.81 11.41 44.36
CA THR A 18 -28.97 11.90 43.26
C THR A 18 -27.57 11.29 43.30
N ALA A 19 -26.95 11.17 44.49
CA ALA A 19 -25.66 10.51 44.64
C ALA A 19 -25.72 9.02 44.25
N ALA A 20 -26.78 8.30 44.62
CA ALA A 20 -26.97 6.90 44.26
C ALA A 20 -27.13 6.71 42.74
N ILE A 21 -27.89 7.60 42.08
CA ILE A 21 -28.06 7.57 40.62
C ILE A 21 -26.72 7.82 39.91
N ILE A 22 -25.96 8.84 40.32
CA ILE A 22 -24.66 9.16 39.73
C ILE A 22 -23.69 7.98 39.87
N THR A 23 -23.65 7.37 41.05
CA THR A 23 -22.79 6.21 41.32
C THR A 23 -23.17 5.02 40.45
N PHE A 24 -24.47 4.76 40.30
CA PHE A 24 -24.96 3.66 39.46
C PHE A 24 -24.63 3.89 37.97
N VAL A 25 -24.79 5.12 37.48
CA VAL A 25 -24.41 5.49 36.10
C VAL A 25 -22.91 5.33 35.89
N ALA A 26 -22.08 5.77 36.84
CA ALA A 26 -20.63 5.63 36.73
C ALA A 26 -20.17 4.16 36.69
N ILE A 27 -20.77 3.30 37.53
CA ILE A 27 -20.49 1.86 37.55
C ILE A 27 -20.96 1.22 36.23
N PHE A 28 -22.15 1.59 35.74
CA PHE A 28 -22.68 1.05 34.48
C PHE A 28 -21.82 1.44 33.28
N VAL A 29 -21.39 2.71 33.18
CA VAL A 29 -20.48 3.18 32.13
C VAL A 29 -19.13 2.46 32.25
N GLY A 30 -18.57 2.33 33.45
CA GLY A 30 -17.34 1.58 33.68
C GLY A 30 -17.43 0.11 33.25
N TYR A 31 -18.57 -0.55 33.53
CA TYR A 31 -18.83 -1.93 33.12
C TYR A 31 -19.00 -2.06 31.60
N VAL A 32 -19.69 -1.12 30.95
CA VAL A 32 -19.80 -1.10 29.47
C VAL A 32 -18.44 -0.85 28.83
N MET A 33 -17.63 0.09 29.36
CA MET A 33 -16.27 0.33 28.89
C MET A 33 -15.37 -0.90 29.09
N TRP A 34 -15.50 -1.63 30.20
CA TRP A 34 -14.72 -2.85 30.45
C TRP A 34 -15.11 -3.99 29.51
N THR A 35 -16.41 -4.21 29.31
CA THR A 35 -16.91 -5.29 28.43
C THR A 35 -16.68 -4.99 26.95
N GLN A 36 -16.64 -3.70 26.56
CA GLN A 36 -16.27 -3.27 25.21
C GLN A 36 -14.78 -2.96 25.02
N ALA A 37 -13.95 -3.02 26.05
CA ALA A 37 -12.50 -2.89 25.92
C ALA A 37 -11.91 -4.00 25.02
N GLY A 38 -12.57 -5.16 24.94
CA GLY A 38 -12.23 -6.25 24.01
C GLY A 38 -12.78 -6.09 22.59
N THR A 39 -13.62 -5.09 22.32
CA THR A 39 -14.22 -4.83 20.99
C THR A 39 -13.78 -3.50 20.38
N MET A 40 -13.00 -2.69 21.09
CA MET A 40 -12.24 -1.62 20.46
C MET A 40 -11.12 -2.27 19.63
N PRO A 41 -10.94 -1.90 18.35
CA PRO A 41 -9.77 -2.32 17.59
C PRO A 41 -8.54 -1.66 18.24
N VAL A 42 -7.96 -2.34 19.23
CA VAL A 42 -6.64 -2.03 19.75
C VAL A 42 -5.69 -2.35 18.62
N SER A 43 -5.23 -1.31 17.93
CA SER A 43 -4.05 -1.39 17.11
C SER A 43 -2.90 -1.75 18.05
N ASN A 44 -2.48 -3.02 18.03
CA ASN A 44 -1.21 -3.44 18.62
C ASN A 44 -0.03 -2.92 17.79
N PHE A 45 -0.03 -1.62 17.51
CA PHE A 45 1.04 -0.93 16.84
C PHE A 45 1.18 0.41 17.52
N GLN A 46 2.20 0.51 18.38
CA GLN A 46 2.57 1.74 19.05
C GLN A 46 2.64 2.88 18.04
N VAL A 47 1.65 3.76 18.09
CA VAL A 47 1.64 5.03 17.38
C VAL A 47 2.64 5.93 18.08
N GLN A 48 3.83 6.02 17.50
CA GLN A 48 4.77 7.10 17.79
C GLN A 48 4.48 8.22 16.79
N GLU A 49 4.08 9.37 17.32
CA GLU A 49 3.76 10.57 16.54
C GLU A 49 4.92 11.00 15.64
N GLY A 50 4.61 11.24 14.35
CA GLY A 50 5.56 11.77 13.38
C GLY A 50 5.13 11.43 11.95
N PHE A 51 4.26 12.25 11.35
CA PHE A 51 3.95 12.33 9.91
C PHE A 51 4.13 11.04 9.09
N GLY A 52 3.48 9.96 9.50
CA GLY A 52 3.50 8.68 8.81
C GLY A 52 2.16 7.98 9.01
N GLY A 53 1.14 8.41 8.26
CA GLY A 53 -0.14 7.72 8.27
C GLY A 53 0.04 6.30 7.75
N VAL A 54 -0.03 5.31 8.65
CA VAL A 54 -0.20 3.91 8.25
C VAL A 54 -1.66 3.73 7.86
N ALA A 55 -1.91 3.74 6.55
CA ALA A 55 -3.20 3.41 5.96
C ALA A 55 -3.48 1.91 6.10
N VAL A 56 -3.81 1.45 7.30
CA VAL A 56 -4.38 0.11 7.50
C VAL A 56 -5.64 0.28 8.32
N GLY A 57 -6.79 0.39 7.63
CA GLY A 57 -8.10 0.42 8.29
C GLY A 57 -9.25 1.14 7.57
N SER A 58 -9.01 1.93 6.51
CA SER A 58 -10.11 2.60 5.78
C SER A 58 -10.10 2.27 4.28
N GLY A 59 -10.83 1.23 3.87
CA GLY A 59 -11.24 1.05 2.47
C GLY A 59 -10.13 0.91 1.41
N LEU A 60 -8.86 0.70 1.79
CA LEU A 60 -7.77 0.50 0.84
C LEU A 60 -7.97 -0.84 0.11
N PRO A 61 -7.87 -0.91 -1.23
CA PRO A 61 -7.97 -2.18 -1.93
C PRO A 61 -6.77 -3.07 -1.56
N ASP A 62 -7.03 -4.15 -0.82
CA ASP A 62 -6.07 -5.24 -0.63
C ASP A 62 -5.93 -6.00 -1.96
N CYS A 63 -5.03 -5.51 -2.81
CA CYS A 63 -4.77 -6.15 -4.09
C CYS A 63 -3.92 -7.42 -3.94
N LEU A 64 -3.32 -7.67 -2.77
CA LEU A 64 -2.43 -8.80 -2.57
C LEU A 64 -3.11 -10.12 -2.95
N ARG A 65 -4.37 -10.27 -2.57
CA ARG A 65 -5.20 -11.46 -2.86
C ARG A 65 -5.64 -11.59 -4.32
N THR A 66 -5.38 -10.59 -5.15
CA THR A 66 -5.75 -10.63 -6.58
C THR A 66 -4.71 -11.33 -7.46
N SER A 67 -3.48 -11.52 -6.97
CA SER A 67 -2.48 -12.39 -7.59
C SER A 67 -2.33 -13.65 -6.75
N SER A 68 -2.51 -14.82 -7.40
CA SER A 68 -2.33 -16.13 -6.78
C SER A 68 -0.90 -16.31 -6.25
N GLU A 69 0.09 -15.82 -6.99
CA GLU A 69 1.51 -15.94 -6.68
C GLU A 69 1.87 -15.04 -5.50
N ALA A 70 1.38 -13.79 -5.50
CA ALA A 70 1.59 -12.85 -4.40
C ALA A 70 0.94 -13.34 -3.10
N ALA A 71 -0.28 -13.86 -3.19
CA ALA A 71 -0.98 -14.47 -2.06
C ALA A 71 -0.21 -15.69 -1.53
N GLN A 72 0.28 -16.57 -2.42
CA GLN A 72 1.05 -17.75 -2.02
C GLN A 72 2.34 -17.39 -1.26
N VAL A 73 3.08 -16.37 -1.72
CA VAL A 73 4.29 -15.90 -1.01
C VAL A 73 3.93 -15.30 0.34
N ALA A 74 2.84 -14.52 0.42
CA ALA A 74 2.43 -13.91 1.68
C ALA A 74 1.91 -14.94 2.70
N ASP A 75 1.06 -15.87 2.26
CA ASP A 75 0.50 -16.93 3.10
C ASP A 75 1.58 -17.83 3.69
N PHE A 76 2.67 -18.07 2.95
CA PHE A 76 3.81 -18.83 3.45
C PHE A 76 4.41 -18.24 4.73
N PHE A 77 4.57 -16.91 4.79
CA PHE A 77 5.13 -16.23 5.96
C PHE A 77 4.10 -15.95 7.05
N LEU A 78 2.82 -15.77 6.70
CA LEU A 78 1.74 -15.59 7.68
C LEU A 78 1.48 -16.83 8.53
N GLN A 79 1.73 -18.02 7.98
CA GLN A 79 1.51 -19.30 8.68
C GLN A 79 2.69 -19.71 9.57
N ARG A 80 3.78 -18.93 9.59
CA ARG A 80 5.00 -19.26 10.33
C ARG A 80 5.31 -18.22 11.39
N GLU A 81 5.90 -18.69 12.49
CA GLU A 81 6.48 -17.81 13.48
C GLU A 81 7.94 -17.48 13.11
N THR A 82 8.36 -16.27 13.43
CA THR A 82 9.73 -15.82 13.24
C THR A 82 10.65 -16.53 14.23
N VAL A 83 11.79 -17.05 13.76
CA VAL A 83 12.80 -17.67 14.64
C VAL A 83 13.64 -16.60 15.35
N VAL A 84 13.70 -15.40 14.78
CA VAL A 84 14.44 -14.23 15.29
C VAL A 84 13.54 -12.99 15.30
N GLU A 85 13.79 -12.03 16.19
CA GLU A 85 13.02 -10.77 16.23
C GLU A 85 13.27 -9.89 14.98
N GLU A 86 14.39 -10.10 14.30
CA GLU A 86 14.74 -9.41 13.06
C GLU A 86 13.98 -10.00 11.86
N GLY A 87 12.96 -9.29 11.36
CA GLY A 87 12.25 -9.73 10.14
C GLY A 87 10.87 -9.13 9.97
N LYS A 88 10.27 -8.58 11.03
CA LYS A 88 8.94 -7.96 10.96
C LYS A 88 8.88 -6.77 9.99
N ASP A 89 9.94 -5.98 9.92
CA ASP A 89 10.03 -4.84 9.00
C ASP A 89 10.30 -5.29 7.55
N ASP A 90 11.19 -6.26 7.35
CA ASP A 90 11.42 -6.85 6.02
C ASP A 90 10.14 -7.53 5.48
N LEU A 91 9.35 -8.17 6.35
CA LEU A 91 8.07 -8.77 6.00
C LEU A 91 7.05 -7.71 5.59
N ARG A 92 6.95 -6.62 6.36
CA ARG A 92 6.08 -5.48 6.04
C ARG A 92 6.44 -4.90 4.68
N GLU A 93 7.73 -4.73 4.40
CA GLU A 93 8.18 -4.21 3.12
C GLU A 93 7.90 -5.19 1.97
N LEU A 94 8.08 -6.51 2.19
CA LEU A 94 7.75 -7.52 1.18
C LEU A 94 6.25 -7.48 0.85
N PHE A 95 5.37 -7.38 1.85
CA PHE A 95 3.92 -7.31 1.62
C PHE A 95 3.53 -6.04 0.88
N LEU A 96 4.17 -4.92 1.19
CA LEU A 96 3.96 -3.67 0.49
C LEU A 96 4.43 -3.77 -0.98
N LEU A 97 5.55 -4.43 -1.25
CA LEU A 97 6.02 -4.68 -2.61
C LEU A 97 5.06 -5.60 -3.40
N LEU A 98 4.59 -6.68 -2.79
CA LEU A 98 3.63 -7.60 -3.40
C LEU A 98 2.28 -6.91 -3.67
N SER A 99 1.79 -6.10 -2.71
CA SER A 99 0.55 -5.32 -2.86
C SER A 99 0.66 -4.31 -4.00
N LYS A 100 1.80 -3.63 -4.12
CA LYS A 100 2.11 -2.74 -5.25
C LYS A 100 2.02 -3.44 -6.60
N LEU A 101 2.72 -4.56 -6.75
CA LEU A 101 2.72 -5.34 -8.00
C LEU A 101 1.31 -5.81 -8.37
N ALA A 102 0.55 -6.29 -7.39
CA ALA A 102 -0.80 -6.76 -7.63
C ALA A 102 -1.78 -5.62 -7.95
N CYS A 103 -1.70 -4.48 -7.24
CA CYS A 103 -2.51 -3.30 -7.56
C CYS A 103 -2.15 -2.72 -8.93
N PHE A 104 -0.86 -2.73 -9.30
CA PHE A 104 -0.41 -2.28 -10.61
C PHE A 104 -1.03 -3.14 -11.71
N LYS A 105 -0.94 -4.46 -11.59
CA LYS A 105 -1.61 -5.38 -12.53
C LYS A 105 -3.12 -5.12 -12.59
N LYS A 106 -3.78 -4.94 -11.45
CA LYS A 106 -5.22 -4.68 -11.37
C LYS A 106 -5.64 -3.42 -12.14
N ASP A 107 -4.92 -2.32 -11.96
CA ASP A 107 -5.23 -1.08 -12.69
C ASP A 107 -4.93 -1.20 -14.18
N LEU A 108 -3.86 -1.90 -14.56
CA LEU A 108 -3.51 -2.14 -15.97
C LEU A 108 -4.52 -3.03 -16.69
N MET A 109 -5.12 -4.00 -15.99
CA MET A 109 -6.15 -4.88 -16.52
C MET A 109 -7.56 -4.27 -16.47
N SER A 110 -7.72 -3.12 -15.79
CA SER A 110 -9.01 -2.44 -15.67
C SER A 110 -9.45 -1.86 -17.02
N THR A 111 -10.69 -2.13 -17.41
CA THR A 111 -11.29 -1.57 -18.63
C THR A 111 -11.51 -0.06 -18.54
N ALA A 112 -11.54 0.50 -17.33
CA ALA A 112 -11.72 1.93 -17.13
C ALA A 112 -10.48 2.74 -17.55
N GLY A 113 -9.29 2.13 -17.57
CA GLY A 113 -8.04 2.84 -17.85
C GLY A 113 -7.75 3.96 -16.84
N LEU A 114 -8.10 3.74 -15.57
CA LEU A 114 -7.93 4.69 -14.48
C LEU A 114 -6.98 4.16 -13.41
N VAL A 115 -6.25 5.08 -12.78
CA VAL A 115 -5.37 4.83 -11.64
C VAL A 115 -6.23 4.86 -10.37
N GLU A 116 -6.70 3.70 -9.92
CA GLU A 116 -7.56 3.60 -8.72
C GLU A 116 -6.84 2.84 -7.61
N SER A 117 -6.41 1.61 -7.86
CA SER A 117 -5.82 0.74 -6.83
C SER A 117 -4.42 1.18 -6.43
N THR A 118 -3.61 1.59 -7.41
CA THR A 118 -2.23 2.06 -7.21
C THR A 118 -2.14 3.44 -6.58
N ARG A 119 -3.19 4.26 -6.67
CA ARG A 119 -3.27 5.59 -6.04
C ARG A 119 -3.04 5.55 -4.53
N TYR A 120 -3.51 4.49 -3.89
CA TYR A 120 -3.47 4.33 -2.45
C TYR A 120 -2.20 3.63 -1.95
N GLN A 121 -1.31 3.21 -2.85
CA GLN A 121 -0.08 2.50 -2.49
C GLN A 121 1.00 3.48 -2.01
N ALA A 122 1.61 3.17 -0.87
CA ALA A 122 2.62 4.04 -0.26
C ALA A 122 3.95 4.01 -1.03
N TYR A 123 4.55 5.18 -1.23
CA TYR A 123 5.93 5.34 -1.70
C TYR A 123 6.86 5.21 -0.48
N SER A 124 7.31 3.99 -0.20
CA SER A 124 7.94 3.65 1.08
C SER A 124 9.02 2.57 0.97
N THR A 125 9.19 1.91 -0.18
CA THR A 125 10.31 0.98 -0.33
C THR A 125 11.56 1.75 -0.71
N ALA A 126 12.71 1.34 -0.18
CA ALA A 126 14.00 2.00 -0.44
C ALA A 126 14.42 1.96 -1.93
N HIS A 127 13.68 1.25 -2.78
CA HIS A 127 13.99 1.04 -4.20
C HIS A 127 12.86 1.54 -5.13
N ASP A 128 11.86 2.27 -4.60
CA ASP A 128 10.86 2.92 -5.44
C ASP A 128 11.51 4.08 -6.21
N ILE A 129 11.54 4.00 -7.54
CA ILE A 129 12.06 5.08 -8.41
C ILE A 129 11.09 6.27 -8.43
N GLU A 130 9.79 5.96 -8.50
CA GLU A 130 8.69 6.92 -8.49
C GLU A 130 7.47 6.28 -7.80
N PRO A 131 6.45 7.06 -7.39
CA PRO A 131 5.20 6.50 -6.90
C PRO A 131 4.58 5.59 -7.96
N ILE A 132 4.15 4.38 -7.56
CA ILE A 132 3.63 3.40 -8.53
C ILE A 132 2.38 3.90 -9.27
N ALA A 133 1.60 4.78 -8.63
CA ALA A 133 0.48 5.47 -9.27
C ALA A 133 0.90 6.30 -10.50
N GLU A 134 2.10 6.91 -10.46
CA GLU A 134 2.65 7.68 -11.58
C GLU A 134 3.17 6.75 -12.68
N THR A 135 3.80 5.63 -12.32
CA THR A 135 4.14 4.60 -13.31
C THR A 135 2.89 4.08 -14.01
N THR A 136 1.79 3.84 -13.28
CA THR A 136 0.49 3.46 -13.84
C THR A 136 -0.07 4.55 -14.75
N SER A 137 -0.08 5.81 -14.32
CA SER A 137 -0.63 6.92 -15.11
C SER A 137 0.12 7.07 -16.44
N ARG A 138 1.46 7.05 -16.40
CA ARG A 138 2.34 7.15 -17.59
C ARG A 138 2.20 5.93 -18.50
N CYS A 139 1.98 4.74 -17.93
CA CYS A 139 1.70 3.53 -18.70
C CYS A 139 0.35 3.60 -19.42
N LEU A 140 -0.71 4.05 -18.74
CA LEU A 140 -2.04 4.20 -19.33
C LEU A 140 -2.06 5.30 -20.39
N ALA A 141 -1.34 6.40 -20.17
CA ALA A 141 -1.13 7.49 -21.13
C ALA A 141 -0.15 7.15 -22.27
N LYS A 142 0.49 5.97 -22.24
CA LYS A 142 1.50 5.52 -23.22
C LYS A 142 2.74 6.41 -23.30
N THR A 143 3.01 7.21 -22.27
CA THR A 143 4.14 8.15 -22.23
C THR A 143 5.39 7.57 -21.57
N ILE A 144 5.26 6.44 -20.86
CA ILE A 144 6.40 5.79 -20.21
C ILE A 144 7.41 5.23 -21.25
N PRO A 145 8.72 5.57 -21.12
CA PRO A 145 9.78 4.94 -21.88
C PRO A 145 9.96 3.46 -21.51
N PRO A 146 10.31 2.57 -22.47
CA PRO A 146 10.59 1.17 -22.17
C PRO A 146 11.67 0.97 -21.10
N ARG A 147 12.74 1.76 -21.18
CA ARG A 147 13.84 1.75 -20.22
C ARG A 147 13.38 2.02 -18.79
N ASP A 148 12.48 2.99 -18.60
CA ASP A 148 12.01 3.38 -17.26
C ASP A 148 11.21 2.22 -16.62
N LEU A 149 10.34 1.58 -17.42
CA LEU A 149 9.58 0.43 -16.96
C LEU A 149 10.50 -0.75 -16.60
N GLU A 150 11.50 -1.04 -17.44
CA GLU A 150 12.49 -2.08 -17.16
C GLU A 150 13.26 -1.82 -15.87
N LEU A 151 13.74 -0.59 -15.68
CA LEU A 151 14.45 -0.20 -14.46
C LEU A 151 13.57 -0.35 -13.21
N ALA A 152 12.27 -0.02 -13.29
CA ALA A 152 11.34 -0.21 -12.18
C ALA A 152 11.23 -1.70 -11.81
N PHE A 153 11.03 -2.58 -12.80
CA PHE A 153 10.95 -4.03 -12.55
C PHE A 153 12.27 -4.60 -12.03
N ASP A 154 13.42 -4.15 -12.52
CA ASP A 154 14.73 -4.60 -12.04
C ASP A 154 14.95 -4.21 -10.57
N LYS A 155 14.51 -3.02 -10.17
CA LYS A 155 14.57 -2.56 -8.78
C LYS A 155 13.64 -3.37 -7.87
N TRP A 156 12.40 -3.61 -8.28
CA TRP A 156 11.46 -4.45 -7.54
C TRP A 156 11.95 -5.89 -7.41
N ALA A 157 12.50 -6.47 -8.48
CA ALA A 157 13.09 -7.81 -8.48
C ALA A 157 14.28 -7.91 -7.53
N SER A 158 15.22 -6.95 -7.62
CA SER A 158 16.40 -6.91 -6.75
C SER A 158 16.02 -6.74 -5.28
N ARG A 159 15.07 -5.85 -4.97
CA ARG A 159 14.63 -5.62 -3.59
C ARG A 159 13.86 -6.81 -3.03
N GLY A 160 12.89 -7.33 -3.76
CA GLY A 160 12.12 -8.51 -3.35
C GLY A 160 13.00 -9.74 -3.16
N GLY A 161 13.99 -9.95 -4.03
CA GLY A 161 14.96 -11.04 -3.87
C GLY A 161 15.80 -10.92 -2.59
N LYS A 162 16.26 -9.71 -2.24
CA LYS A 162 16.97 -9.45 -0.98
C LYS A 162 16.08 -9.66 0.24
N LEU A 163 14.83 -9.17 0.20
CA LEU A 163 13.86 -9.35 1.29
C LEU A 163 13.55 -10.83 1.51
N LEU A 164 13.27 -11.58 0.44
CA LEU A 164 13.03 -13.02 0.52
C LEU A 164 14.23 -13.77 1.10
N GLN A 165 15.46 -13.40 0.71
CA GLN A 165 16.65 -14.03 1.27
C GLN A 165 16.75 -13.81 2.78
N ARG A 166 16.56 -12.57 3.24
CA ARG A 166 16.59 -12.22 4.68
C ARG A 166 15.48 -12.90 5.46
N LEU A 167 14.26 -12.89 4.94
CA LEU A 167 13.10 -13.53 5.55
C LEU A 167 13.27 -15.05 5.60
N CYS A 168 13.79 -15.69 4.55
CA CYS A 168 14.06 -17.13 4.58
C CYS A 168 15.08 -17.49 5.67
N THR A 169 16.08 -16.64 5.92
CA THR A 169 17.00 -16.80 7.05
C THR A 169 16.30 -16.58 8.39
N ALA A 170 15.48 -15.53 8.52
CA ALA A 170 14.78 -15.20 9.77
C ALA A 170 13.70 -16.22 10.18
N TYR A 171 13.09 -16.91 9.21
CA TYR A 171 12.04 -17.91 9.42
C TYR A 171 12.56 -19.36 9.36
N GLY A 172 13.88 -19.57 9.28
CA GLY A 172 14.48 -20.91 9.25
C GLY A 172 14.00 -21.76 8.08
N VAL A 173 13.75 -21.15 6.92
CA VAL A 173 13.18 -21.81 5.74
C VAL A 173 14.21 -22.74 5.11
N SER A 174 13.77 -23.93 4.69
CA SER A 174 14.66 -24.90 4.04
C SER A 174 15.14 -24.40 2.66
N PRO A 175 16.30 -24.86 2.15
CA PRO A 175 16.82 -24.42 0.85
C PRO A 175 15.85 -24.67 -0.32
N THR A 176 15.15 -25.80 -0.30
CA THR A 176 14.17 -26.18 -1.33
C THR A 176 12.93 -25.27 -1.31
N GLU A 177 12.42 -24.95 -0.11
CA GLU A 177 11.31 -23.99 0.04
C GLU A 177 11.71 -22.57 -0.39
N ASN A 178 12.93 -22.15 -0.07
CA ASN A 178 13.47 -20.85 -0.50
C ASN A 178 13.55 -20.74 -2.03
N GLU A 179 14.03 -21.78 -2.71
CA GLU A 179 14.03 -21.84 -4.18
C GLU A 179 12.61 -21.77 -4.76
N ASN A 180 11.66 -22.48 -4.15
CA ASN A 180 10.25 -22.42 -4.57
C ASN A 180 9.66 -21.02 -4.38
N LEU A 181 9.91 -20.35 -3.25
CA LEU A 181 9.44 -18.99 -3.01
C LEU A 181 10.04 -17.98 -3.98
N LYS A 182 11.34 -18.07 -4.25
CA LYS A 182 12.00 -17.23 -5.27
C LYS A 182 11.39 -17.46 -6.65
N LYS A 183 11.10 -18.71 -7.00
CA LYS A 183 10.43 -19.05 -8.25
C LYS A 183 9.03 -18.44 -8.31
N THR A 184 8.19 -18.63 -7.30
CA THR A 184 6.84 -18.04 -7.24
C THR A 184 6.89 -16.51 -7.33
N PHE A 185 7.81 -15.87 -6.61
CA PHE A 185 7.99 -14.42 -6.70
C PHE A 185 8.43 -13.96 -8.08
N SER A 186 9.37 -14.67 -8.73
CA SER A 186 9.80 -14.36 -10.09
C SER A 186 8.67 -14.53 -11.12
N GLN A 187 7.79 -15.51 -10.91
CA GLN A 187 6.60 -15.73 -11.75
C GLN A 187 5.60 -14.58 -11.58
N CYS A 188 5.36 -14.13 -10.36
CA CYS A 188 4.55 -12.95 -10.07
C CYS A 188 5.09 -11.72 -10.83
N LEU A 189 6.38 -11.44 -10.70
CA LEU A 189 7.02 -10.32 -11.42
C LEU A 189 6.92 -10.46 -12.94
N ALA A 190 7.16 -11.64 -13.48
CA ALA A 190 7.12 -11.89 -14.91
C ALA A 190 5.70 -11.68 -15.49
N ASP A 191 4.67 -12.15 -14.79
CA ASP A 191 3.28 -11.96 -15.16
C ASP A 191 2.87 -10.48 -15.14
N VAL A 192 3.23 -9.75 -14.07
CA VAL A 192 2.97 -8.30 -13.99
C VAL A 192 3.73 -7.53 -15.08
N LYS A 193 4.97 -7.93 -15.38
CA LYS A 193 5.80 -7.33 -16.45
C LYS A 193 5.22 -7.58 -17.84
N ASP A 194 4.70 -8.78 -18.10
CA ASP A 194 4.06 -9.12 -19.37
C ASP A 194 2.80 -8.27 -19.59
N VAL A 195 1.93 -8.17 -18.58
CA VAL A 195 0.76 -7.29 -18.61
C VAL A 195 1.16 -5.84 -18.84
N ALA A 196 2.13 -5.33 -18.08
CA ALA A 196 2.62 -3.96 -18.22
C ALA A 196 3.19 -3.71 -19.63
N SER A 197 3.98 -4.62 -20.17
CA SER A 197 4.56 -4.45 -21.51
C SER A 197 3.48 -4.37 -22.60
N LYS A 198 2.44 -5.20 -22.49
CA LYS A 198 1.29 -5.19 -23.40
C LYS A 198 0.45 -3.93 -23.26
N VAL A 199 0.25 -3.42 -22.05
CA VAL A 199 -0.58 -2.23 -21.84
C VAL A 199 0.21 -0.97 -22.16
N CYS A 200 1.42 -0.80 -21.63
CA CYS A 200 2.19 0.44 -21.76
C CYS A 200 2.61 0.74 -23.19
N PHE A 201 2.97 -0.28 -23.97
CA PHE A 201 3.61 -0.10 -25.29
C PHE A 201 2.67 -0.29 -26.48
N VAL A 202 1.44 -0.76 -26.27
CA VAL A 202 0.45 -0.87 -27.35
C VAL A 202 -0.17 0.51 -27.60
N GLY A 203 -0.01 1.00 -28.83
CA GLY A 203 -0.54 2.29 -29.30
C GLY A 203 0.50 3.41 -29.33
N GLU A 204 0.16 4.47 -30.06
CA GLU A 204 0.97 5.69 -30.13
C GLU A 204 0.72 6.58 -28.90
N PRO A 205 1.74 7.24 -28.33
CA PRO A 205 1.55 8.21 -27.28
C PRO A 205 0.77 9.41 -27.81
N LEU A 206 -0.32 9.76 -27.13
CA LEU A 206 -1.15 10.91 -27.47
C LEU A 206 -1.17 11.86 -26.27
N ILE A 207 -0.66 13.08 -26.45
CA ILE A 207 -0.78 14.15 -25.47
C ILE A 207 -1.59 15.27 -26.11
N ALA A 208 -2.72 15.63 -25.48
CA ALA A 208 -3.66 16.64 -25.99
C ALA A 208 -4.09 16.42 -27.46
N GLY A 209 -4.28 15.15 -27.86
CA GLY A 209 -4.69 14.76 -29.22
C GLY A 209 -3.59 14.82 -30.28
N LYS A 210 -2.35 15.15 -29.91
CA LYS A 210 -1.19 15.12 -30.81
C LYS A 210 -0.34 13.89 -30.54
N LYS A 211 0.20 13.29 -31.61
CA LYS A 211 1.21 12.24 -31.50
C LYS A 211 2.42 12.80 -30.77
N PHE A 212 2.91 12.06 -29.79
CA PHE A 212 4.07 12.41 -28.99
C PHE A 212 5.05 11.23 -28.98
N GLU A 213 6.35 11.49 -28.84
CA GLU A 213 7.33 10.42 -28.68
C GLU A 213 7.46 10.01 -27.21
N ARG A 214 7.85 8.76 -26.93
CA ARG A 214 7.99 8.30 -25.54
C ARG A 214 9.24 8.90 -24.91
N GLY A 215 9.08 9.59 -23.78
CA GLY A 215 10.19 10.11 -22.97
C GLY A 215 10.45 11.61 -23.11
N ALA A 216 11.55 12.06 -22.49
CA ALA A 216 11.98 13.44 -22.53
C ALA A 216 12.51 13.76 -23.94
N GLN A 217 11.87 14.71 -24.62
CA GLN A 217 12.37 15.21 -25.89
C GLN A 217 13.50 16.22 -25.65
N SER A 218 14.53 16.15 -26.49
CA SER A 218 15.54 17.19 -26.57
C SER A 218 14.86 18.48 -27.01
N TYR A 219 14.85 19.49 -26.13
CA TYR A 219 14.44 20.83 -26.50
C TYR A 219 15.63 21.54 -27.11
N GLU A 220 15.58 21.78 -28.42
CA GLU A 220 16.56 22.63 -29.10
C GLU A 220 16.07 24.09 -29.07
N PRO A 221 16.79 25.01 -28.42
CA PRO A 221 16.46 26.43 -28.42
C PRO A 221 16.38 26.97 -29.85
N SER A 222 15.43 27.87 -30.12
CA SER A 222 15.26 28.48 -31.45
C SER A 222 16.50 29.20 -31.97
N GLY A 223 17.38 29.66 -31.08
CA GLY A 223 18.66 30.28 -31.46
C GLY A 223 19.76 29.30 -31.92
N LEU A 224 19.55 27.99 -31.77
CA LEU A 224 20.50 26.94 -32.20
C LEU A 224 20.08 26.26 -33.52
N ALA A 225 18.82 26.40 -33.93
CA ALA A 225 18.30 25.82 -35.16
C ALA A 225 19.07 26.28 -36.43
N ASP A 226 19.57 27.52 -36.42
CA ASP A 226 20.32 28.12 -37.53
C ASP A 226 21.83 27.78 -37.52
N LEU A 227 22.35 27.25 -36.41
CA LEU A 227 23.79 26.99 -36.24
C LEU A 227 24.25 25.69 -36.91
N GLY A 228 23.31 24.89 -37.44
CA GLY A 228 23.58 23.67 -38.20
C GLY A 228 24.25 22.56 -37.39
N ALA A 229 24.32 21.35 -37.95
CA ALA A 229 25.00 20.24 -37.30
C ALA A 229 26.51 20.52 -37.19
N TYR A 230 27.06 20.44 -35.97
CA TYR A 230 28.49 20.57 -35.72
C TYR A 230 29.28 19.54 -36.57
N LYS A 231 30.09 20.03 -37.51
CA LYS A 231 30.82 19.18 -38.46
C LYS A 231 32.14 18.58 -37.93
N GLY A 232 32.47 18.82 -36.66
CA GLY A 232 33.74 18.38 -36.07
C GLY A 232 34.92 19.22 -36.56
N TYR A 233 35.61 19.92 -35.66
CA TYR A 233 36.95 20.42 -35.92
C TYR A 233 37.97 19.54 -35.17
N TYR A 234 38.89 18.93 -35.92
CA TYR A 234 40.29 18.74 -35.53
C TYR A 234 41.13 19.57 -36.50
#